data_AF-A0A5S5D7T6-F1
#
_entry.id   AF-A0A5S5D7T6-F1
#
_cell.length_a   1.000
_cell.length_b   1.000
_cell.length_c   1.000
_cell.angle_alpha   90.00
_cell.angle_beta   90.00
_cell.angle_gamma   90.00
#
_symmetry.space_group_name_H-M   'P 1'
#
loop_
_entity.id
_entity.type
_entity.pdbx_description
1 polymer ?
#
loop_
_entity_poly.entity_id
_entity_poly.type
_entity_poly.pdbx_seq_one_letter_code
_entity_poly.pdbx_strand_id
1 'polypeptide(L)'
;MQNFVQQTKQAFFFSLGFYMLAIVLKLLGFLYADILISIALLVSLLWVVLTLREIMLSVSLSTIERFMLIIFIIFGNILAGLVYFFFIRKRVLGSQDKY
;
A
#
# COMPACT_ATOMS: atom_id res chain seq x y z
N MET A 1 4.28 22.04 9.77
CA MET A 1 3.93 21.49 8.45
C MET A 1 5.10 20.72 7.79
N GLN A 2 6.35 21.19 7.90
CA GLN A 2 7.53 20.53 7.30
C GLN A 2 7.71 19.04 7.70
N ASN A 3 7.45 18.69 8.96
CA ASN A 3 7.61 17.31 9.45
C ASN A 3 6.60 16.31 8.86
N PHE A 4 5.38 16.75 8.51
CA PHE A 4 4.36 15.85 7.96
C PHE A 4 4.67 15.45 6.52
N VAL A 5 5.07 16.41 5.68
CA VAL A 5 5.48 16.18 4.29
C VAL A 5 6.66 15.21 4.22
N GLN A 6 7.62 15.37 5.13
CA GLN A 6 8.79 14.51 5.18
C GLN A 6 8.44 13.07 5.62
N GLN A 7 7.52 12.90 6.58
CA GLN A 7 7.07 11.58 7.04
C GLN A 7 6.32 10.82 5.94
N THR A 8 5.35 11.45 5.27
CA THR A 8 4.60 10.80 4.18
C THR A 8 5.53 10.42 3.03
N LYS A 9 6.41 11.33 2.62
CA LYS A 9 7.36 11.09 1.54
C LYS A 9 8.34 9.96 1.88
N GLN A 10 8.88 9.95 3.10
CA GLN A 10 9.75 8.87 3.56
C GLN A 10 9.02 7.53 3.60
N ALA A 11 7.82 7.47 4.17
CA ALA A 11 7.03 6.23 4.21
C ALA A 11 6.76 5.68 2.81
N PHE A 12 6.51 6.54 1.83
CA PHE A 12 6.36 6.15 0.42
C PHE A 12 7.63 5.57 -0.18
N PHE A 13 8.76 6.28 -0.05
CA PHE A 13 10.02 5.80 -0.63
C PHE A 13 10.53 4.54 0.08
N PHE A 14 10.24 4.39 1.36
CA PHE A 14 10.60 3.20 2.13
C PHE A 14 9.76 2.00 1.69
N SER A 15 8.44 2.16 1.54
CA SER A 15 7.57 1.08 1.02
C SER A 15 7.96 0.70 -0.40
N LEU A 16 8.19 1.69 -1.27
CA LEU A 16 8.60 1.46 -2.66
C LEU A 16 9.96 0.76 -2.74
N GLY A 17 10.93 1.19 -1.94
CA GLY A 17 12.26 0.57 -1.86
C GLY A 17 12.17 -0.89 -1.43
N PHE A 18 11.39 -1.19 -0.40
CA PHE A 18 11.17 -2.57 0.02
C PHE A 18 10.42 -3.40 -1.03
N TYR A 19 9.42 -2.84 -1.72
CA TYR A 19 8.75 -3.55 -2.81
C TYR A 19 9.73 -3.91 -3.93
N MET A 20 10.53 -2.94 -4.40
CA MET A 20 11.51 -3.20 -5.45
C MET A 20 12.54 -4.24 -5.00
N LEU A 21 13.08 -4.11 -3.78
CA LEU A 21 14.06 -5.04 -3.25
C LEU A 21 13.47 -6.45 -3.08
N ALA A 22 12.24 -6.56 -2.59
CA ALA A 22 11.57 -7.84 -2.42
C ALA A 22 11.22 -8.51 -3.75
N ILE A 23 10.84 -7.74 -4.78
CA ILE A 23 10.63 -8.27 -6.13
C ILE A 23 11.95 -8.83 -6.68
N VAL A 24 13.06 -8.08 -6.57
CA VAL A 24 14.38 -8.56 -7.02
C VAL A 24 14.77 -9.83 -6.27
N LEU A 25 14.65 -9.87 -4.95
CA LEU A 25 14.94 -11.06 -4.15
C LEU A 25 14.06 -12.26 -4.54
N LYS A 26 12.78 -12.02 -4.86
CA LYS A 26 11.86 -13.07 -5.31
C LYS A 26 12.27 -13.62 -6.68
N LEU A 27 12.73 -12.78 -7.59
CA LEU A 27 13.28 -13.21 -8.88
C LEU A 27 14.58 -14.01 -8.72
N LEU A 28 15.40 -13.68 -7.71
CA LEU A 28 16.62 -14.42 -7.38
C LEU A 28 16.36 -15.71 -6.56
N GLY A 29 15.10 -16.06 -6.29
CA GLY A 29 14.72 -17.30 -5.58
C GLY A 29 14.97 -17.26 -4.08
N PHE A 30 15.08 -16.08 -3.46
CA PHE A 30 15.37 -15.95 -2.04
C PHE A 30 14.12 -16.24 -1.19
N LEU A 31 14.21 -17.23 -0.29
CA LEU A 31 13.08 -17.72 0.53
C LEU A 31 12.43 -16.65 1.42
N TYR A 32 13.21 -15.67 1.89
CA TYR A 32 12.73 -14.62 2.78
C TYR A 32 12.09 -13.42 2.05
N ALA A 33 12.03 -13.44 0.71
CA ALA A 33 11.44 -12.36 -0.06
C ALA A 33 9.97 -12.11 0.33
N ASP A 34 9.22 -13.16 0.67
CA ASP A 34 7.81 -13.06 1.07
C ASP A 34 7.61 -12.35 2.41
N ILE A 35 8.54 -12.52 3.36
CA ILE A 35 8.54 -11.76 4.62
C ILE A 35 8.76 -10.28 4.32
N LEU A 36 9.70 -9.97 3.42
CA LEU A 36 10.00 -8.60 3.05
C LEU A 36 8.82 -7.92 2.32
N ILE A 37 8.12 -8.66 1.45
CA ILE A 37 6.86 -8.20 0.85
C ILE A 37 5.83 -7.87 1.94
N SER A 38 5.73 -8.72 2.97
CA SER A 38 4.79 -8.51 4.07
C SER A 38 5.12 -7.25 4.87
N ILE A 39 6.41 -6.99 5.13
CA ILE A 39 6.87 -5.75 5.77
C ILE A 39 6.58 -4.54 4.87
N ALA A 40 6.86 -4.63 3.57
CA ALA A 40 6.57 -3.58 2.59
C ALA A 40 5.08 -3.20 2.58
N LEU A 41 4.19 -4.20 2.64
CA LEU A 41 2.74 -4.01 2.72
C LEU A 41 2.33 -3.28 4.01
N LEU A 42 2.89 -3.64 5.16
CA LEU A 42 2.60 -2.95 6.42
C LEU A 42 3.04 -1.48 6.39
N VAL A 43 4.24 -1.20 5.86
CA VAL A 43 4.71 0.19 5.68
C VAL A 43 3.83 0.95 4.69
N SER A 44 3.36 0.29 3.63
CA SER A 44 2.42 0.87 2.67
C SER A 44 1.08 1.25 3.32
N LEU A 45 0.56 0.44 4.27
CA LEU A 45 -0.64 0.79 5.03
C LEU A 45 -0.43 2.04 5.89
N LEU A 46 0.72 2.14 6.55
CA LEU A 46 1.09 3.35 7.30
C LEU A 46 1.13 4.58 6.38
N TRP A 47 1.71 4.43 5.19
CA TRP A 47 1.74 5.49 4.19
C TRP A 47 0.34 5.95 3.77
N VAL A 48 -0.60 5.02 3.55
CA VAL A 48 -1.99 5.37 3.23
C VAL A 48 -2.61 6.24 4.32
N VAL A 49 -2.46 5.86 5.58
CA VAL A 49 -3.00 6.65 6.72
C VAL A 49 -2.36 8.03 6.81
N LEU A 50 -1.03 8.11 6.67
CA LEU A 50 -0.30 9.38 6.68
C LEU A 50 -0.73 10.29 5.53
N THR A 51 -0.92 9.73 4.35
CA THR A 51 -1.35 10.47 3.15
C THR A 51 -2.77 11.00 3.31
N LEU A 52 -3.70 10.19 3.83
CA LEU A 52 -5.07 10.66 4.12
C LEU A 52 -5.06 11.80 5.15
N ARG A 53 -4.24 11.68 6.21
CA ARG A 53 -4.06 12.75 7.19
C ARG A 53 -3.52 14.03 6.55
N GLU A 54 -2.52 13.92 5.69
CA GLU A 54 -1.93 15.06 4.97
C GLU A 54 -2.97 15.76 4.09
N ILE A 55 -3.78 14.99 3.35
CA ILE A 55 -4.87 15.49 2.52
C ILE A 55 -5.93 16.21 3.38
N MET A 56 -6.33 15.63 4.51
CA MET A 56 -7.33 16.23 5.41
C MET A 56 -6.85 17.51 6.10
N LEU A 57 -5.56 17.64 6.38
CA LEU A 57 -4.97 18.81 7.04
C LEU A 57 -4.51 19.89 6.05
N SER A 58 -4.58 19.64 4.75
CA SER A 58 -4.08 20.57 3.73
C SER A 58 -4.95 21.82 3.60
N VAL A 59 -4.40 22.99 3.93
CA VAL A 59 -5.10 24.28 3.82
C VAL A 59 -5.16 24.79 2.37
N SER A 60 -4.32 24.25 1.47
CA SER A 60 -4.24 24.70 0.07
C SER A 60 -5.25 24.02 -0.86
N LEU A 61 -5.84 22.90 -0.45
CA LEU A 61 -6.78 22.13 -1.27
C LEU A 61 -8.20 22.61 -1.03
N SER A 62 -8.96 22.77 -2.13
CA SER A 62 -10.41 22.95 -2.05
C SER A 62 -11.09 21.67 -1.55
N THR A 63 -12.30 21.80 -1.01
CA THR A 63 -13.09 20.67 -0.49
C THR A 63 -13.29 19.58 -1.54
N ILE A 64 -13.48 19.96 -2.80
CA ILE A 64 -13.70 19.04 -3.93
C ILE A 64 -12.42 18.27 -4.28
N GLU A 65 -11.27 18.96 -4.38
CA GLU A 65 -9.98 18.30 -4.66
C GLU A 65 -9.60 17.33 -3.55
N ARG A 66 -9.81 17.73 -2.28
CA ARG A 66 -9.59 16.88 -1.12
C ARG A 66 -10.41 15.60 -1.19
N PHE A 67 -11.70 15.73 -1.53
CA PHE A 67 -12.62 14.60 -1.61
C PHE A 67 -12.24 13.65 -2.77
N MET A 68 -11.90 14.20 -3.95
CA MET A 68 -11.45 13.39 -5.09
C MET A 68 -10.17 12.62 -4.79
N LEU A 69 -9.19 13.24 -4.11
CA LEU A 69 -7.94 12.58 -3.74
C LEU A 69 -8.15 11.44 -2.73
N ILE A 70 -9.01 11.65 -1.74
CA ILE A 70 -9.37 10.60 -0.77
C ILE A 70 -10.02 9.41 -1.49
N ILE A 71 -11.00 9.68 -2.37
CA ILE A 71 -11.65 8.64 -3.18
C ILE A 71 -10.61 7.88 -4.00
N PHE A 72 -9.70 8.57 -4.67
CA PHE A 72 -8.67 7.95 -5.50
C PHE A 72 -7.81 6.96 -4.71
N ILE A 73 -7.33 7.35 -3.53
CA ILE A 73 -6.50 6.49 -2.67
C ILE A 73 -7.27 5.28 -2.16
N ILE A 74 -8.53 5.48 -1.72
CA ILE A 74 -9.37 4.39 -1.23
C ILE A 74 -9.69 3.43 -2.37
N PHE A 75 -10.06 3.95 -3.54
CA PHE A 75 -10.42 3.13 -4.69
C PHE A 75 -9.26 2.27 -5.17
N GLY A 76 -8.04 2.82 -5.20
CA GLY A 76 -6.83 2.06 -5.50
C GLY A 76 -6.60 0.89 -4.52
N ASN A 77 -6.83 1.12 -3.21
CA ASN A 77 -6.75 0.07 -2.21
C ASN A 77 -7.85 -1.00 -2.38
N ILE A 78 -9.07 -0.60 -2.70
CA ILE A 78 -10.18 -1.53 -2.96
C ILE A 78 -9.87 -2.41 -4.17
N LEU A 79 -9.34 -1.84 -5.25
CA LEU A 79 -8.93 -2.60 -6.43
C LEU A 79 -7.87 -3.65 -6.09
N ALA A 80 -6.87 -3.30 -5.29
CA ALA A 80 -5.88 -4.27 -4.81
C ALA A 80 -6.53 -5.39 -3.99
N GLY A 81 -7.48 -5.04 -3.11
CA GLY A 81 -8.28 -6.01 -2.36
C GLY A 81 -9.09 -6.95 -3.27
N LEU A 82 -9.75 -6.42 -4.30
CA LEU A 82 -10.49 -7.22 -5.29
C LEU A 82 -9.58 -8.22 -6.00
N VAL A 83 -8.40 -7.79 -6.46
CA VAL A 83 -7.43 -8.68 -7.09
C VAL A 83 -7.03 -9.81 -6.14
N TYR A 84 -6.77 -9.48 -4.87
CA TYR A 84 -6.46 -10.49 -3.85
C TYR A 84 -7.61 -11.49 -3.65
N PHE A 85 -8.82 -11.01 -3.33
CA PHE A 85 -9.95 -11.88 -2.97
C PHE A 85 -10.45 -12.74 -4.12
N PHE A 86 -10.51 -12.20 -5.34
CA PHE A 86 -11.09 -12.91 -6.48
C PHE A 86 -10.09 -13.80 -7.22
N PHE A 87 -8.82 -13.40 -7.33
CA PHE A 87 -7.84 -14.13 -8.16
C PHE A 87 -6.81 -14.91 -7.35
N ILE A 88 -6.26 -14.30 -6.30
CA ILE A 88 -5.08 -14.84 -5.61
C ILE A 88 -5.46 -15.67 -4.38
N ARG A 89 -6.55 -15.33 -3.68
CA ARG A 89 -6.99 -15.97 -2.43
C ARG A 89 -7.12 -17.48 -2.55
N LYS A 90 -7.71 -17.98 -3.66
CA LYS A 90 -7.86 -19.43 -3.90
C LYS A 90 -6.52 -20.16 -3.99
N ARG A 91 -5.49 -19.50 -4.54
CA ARG A 91 -4.13 -20.02 -4.64
C ARG A 91 -3.39 -19.95 -3.31
N VAL A 92 -3.66 -18.92 -2.50
CA VAL A 92 -3.05 -18.74 -1.17
C VAL A 92 -3.63 -19.71 -0.13
N LEU A 93 -4.94 -19.94 -0.15
CA LEU A 93 -5.62 -20.84 0.79
C LEU A 93 -5.49 -22.33 0.40
N GLY A 94 -4.88 -22.65 -0.74
CA GLY A 94 -4.64 -24.03 -1.18
C GLY A 94 -5.92 -24.86 -1.24
N SER A 95 -6.87 -24.50 -2.11
CA SER A 95 -8.06 -25.32 -2.46
C SER A 95 -8.79 -26.00 -1.28
N GLN A 96 -8.89 -25.37 -0.11
CA GLN A 96 -9.76 -25.83 0.98
C GLN A 96 -11.22 -25.32 0.86
N ASP A 97 -11.57 -24.65 -0.24
CA ASP A 97 -12.96 -24.32 -0.57
C ASP A 97 -13.69 -25.60 -1.07
N LYS A 98 -13.96 -26.52 -0.14
CA LYS A 98 -15.01 -27.54 -0.26
C LYS A 98 -16.08 -27.30 0.81
N TYR A 99 -16.73 -26.14 0.82
CA TYR A 99 -18.05 -25.97 1.46
C TYR A 99 -18.83 -24.87 0.75
#